data_AF-A0A6L7G6E2-F1
#
_entry.id   AF-A0A6L7G6E2-F1
#
_cell.length_a   1.000
_cell.length_b   1.000
_cell.length_c   1.000
_cell.angle_alpha   90.00
_cell.angle_beta   90.00
_cell.angle_gamma   90.00
#
_symmetry.space_group_name_H-M   'P 1'
#
loop_
_entity.id
_entity.type
_entity.pdbx_description
1 polymer ?
#
loop_
_entity_poly.entity_id
_entity_poly.type
_entity_poly.pdbx_seq_one_letter_code
_entity_poly.pdbx_strand_id
1 'polypeptide(L)' 'MRRRTRKEWADEEILQVLHLRDHDKLPMRDIATSFGVSRASIIGMTNRISIELERTDPDGNQNGTMPPKWWQNRMAHT' A
#
# COMPACT_ATOMS: atom_id res chain seq x y z
N MET A 1 -9.42 28.41 16.13
CA MET A 1 -9.01 27.25 15.30
C MET A 1 -9.37 25.97 16.04
N ARG A 2 -10.24 25.11 15.49
CA ARG A 2 -10.47 23.76 16.05
C ARG A 2 -9.28 22.87 15.66
N ARG A 3 -8.61 22.24 16.63
CA ARG A 3 -7.60 21.20 16.34
C ARG A 3 -8.30 20.07 15.58
N ARG A 4 -7.87 19.83 14.33
CA ARG A 4 -8.30 18.67 13.56
C ARG A 4 -7.68 17.45 14.24
N THR A 5 -8.50 16.63 14.89
CA THR A 5 -8.04 15.35 15.44
C THR A 5 -7.58 14.47 14.27
N ARG A 6 -6.43 13.79 14.42
CA ARG A 6 -5.99 12.81 13.41
C ARG A 6 -6.95 11.63 13.50
N LYS A 7 -7.43 11.14 12.35
CA LYS A 7 -8.09 9.84 12.28
C LYS A 7 -7.08 8.77 12.69
N GLU A 8 -7.47 7.93 13.66
CA GLU A 8 -6.83 6.64 13.90
C GLU A 8 -7.41 5.64 12.90
N TRP A 9 -6.53 4.89 12.25
CA TRP A 9 -6.91 3.92 11.22
C TRP A 9 -6.82 2.53 11.81
N ALA A 10 -7.87 1.73 11.65
CA ALA A 10 -7.78 0.30 11.91
C ALA A 10 -6.97 -0.39 10.80
N ASP A 11 -6.29 -1.48 11.12
CA ASP A 11 -5.44 -2.20 10.17
C ASP A 11 -6.25 -2.67 8.95
N GLU A 12 -7.49 -3.13 9.16
CA GLU A 12 -8.39 -3.54 8.09
C GLU A 12 -8.74 -2.38 7.15
N GLU A 13 -8.94 -1.18 7.68
CA GLU A 13 -9.20 0.01 6.86
C GLU A 13 -7.97 0.38 6.01
N ILE A 14 -6.76 0.27 6.60
CA ILE A 14 -5.51 0.53 5.88
C ILE A 14 -5.35 -0.45 4.73
N LEU A 15 -5.51 -1.76 5.00
CA LEU A 15 -5.42 -2.81 3.99
C LEU A 15 -6.46 -2.61 2.88
N GLN A 16 -7.68 -2.22 3.24
CA GLN A 16 -8.73 -1.95 2.26
C GLN A 16 -8.40 -0.73 1.40
N VAL A 17 -7.87 0.36 1.98
CA VAL A 17 -7.42 1.52 1.20
C VAL A 17 -6.30 1.15 0.23
N LEU A 18 -5.32 0.35 0.68
CA LEU A 18 -4.23 -0.12 -0.18
C LEU A 18 -4.76 -1.00 -1.32
N HIS A 19 -5.70 -1.91 -1.02
CA HIS A 19 -6.35 -2.74 -2.04
C HIS A 19 -7.08 -1.88 -3.10
N LEU A 20 -7.93 -0.94 -2.67
CA LEU A 20 -8.68 -0.07 -3.58
C LEU A 20 -7.76 0.79 -4.46
N ARG A 21 -6.60 1.20 -3.94
CA ARG A 21 -5.58 1.94 -4.70
C ARG A 21 -4.84 1.04 -5.69
N ASP A 22 -4.32 -0.08 -5.22
CA ASP A 22 -3.31 -0.85 -5.96
C ASP A 22 -3.92 -1.91 -6.86
N HIS A 23 -5.04 -2.52 -6.44
CA HIS A 23 -5.75 -3.52 -7.22
C HIS A 23 -6.82 -2.86 -8.10
N ASP A 24 -7.75 -2.12 -7.48
CA ASP A 24 -8.91 -1.55 -8.19
C ASP A 24 -8.59 -0.23 -8.90
N LYS A 25 -7.40 0.33 -8.69
CA LYS A 25 -6.91 1.58 -9.29
C LYS A 25 -7.85 2.77 -9.09
N LEU A 26 -8.60 2.78 -7.98
CA LEU A 26 -9.53 3.87 -7.69
C LEU A 26 -8.78 5.16 -7.39
N PRO A 27 -9.31 6.32 -7.84
CA PRO A 27 -8.69 7.59 -7.54
C PRO A 27 -8.84 7.91 -6.04
N MET A 28 -7.81 8.52 -5.46
CA MET A 28 -7.74 8.88 -4.04
C MET A 28 -8.96 9.66 -3.52
N ARG A 29 -9.61 10.43 -4.40
CA ARG A 29 -10.83 11.18 -4.06
C ARG A 29 -11.98 10.24 -3.72
N ASP A 30 -12.18 9.22 -4.54
CA ASP A 30 -13.33 8.33 -4.42
C ASP A 30 -13.12 7.36 -3.25
N ILE A 31 -11.87 6.91 -3.04
CA ILE A 31 -11.48 6.20 -1.81
C ILE A 31 -11.79 7.06 -0.58
N ALA A 32 -11.37 8.34 -0.57
CA ALA A 32 -11.61 9.22 0.57
C ALA A 32 -13.11 9.40 0.88
N THR A 33 -13.95 9.47 -0.16
CA THR A 33 -15.42 9.50 -0.03
C THR A 33 -15.94 8.24 0.67
N SER A 34 -15.46 7.04 0.28
CA SER A 34 -15.89 5.77 0.90
C SER A 34 -15.60 5.68 2.40
N PHE A 35 -14.53 6.34 2.86
CA PHE A 35 -14.11 6.35 4.28
C PHE A 35 -14.53 7.61 5.05
N GLY A 36 -15.28 8.53 4.42
CA GLY A 36 -15.72 9.77 5.06
C GLY A 36 -14.59 10.70 5.49
N VAL A 37 -13.44 10.65 4.82
CA VAL A 37 -12.24 11.44 5.16
C VAL A 37 -11.86 12.40 4.04
N SER A 38 -10.90 13.29 4.33
CA SER A 38 -10.32 14.13 3.30
C SER A 38 -9.37 13.35 2.40
N ARG A 39 -9.26 13.74 1.11
CA ARG A 39 -8.24 13.20 0.19
C ARG A 39 -6.83 13.27 0.78
N ALA A 40 -6.51 14.36 1.46
CA ALA A 40 -5.20 14.56 2.10
C ALA A 40 -4.94 13.56 3.23
N SER A 41 -5.98 13.09 3.92
CA SER A 41 -5.87 12.05 4.95
C SER A 41 -5.44 10.72 4.36
N ILE A 42 -6.02 10.33 3.22
CA ILE A 42 -5.63 9.12 2.48
C ILE A 42 -4.19 9.25 2.01
N ILE A 43 -3.85 10.32 1.29
CA ILE A 43 -2.49 10.55 0.76
C ILE A 43 -1.44 10.51 1.89
N GLY A 44 -1.70 11.22 2.99
CA GLY A 44 -0.76 11.26 4.11
C GLY A 44 -0.58 9.90 4.79
N MET A 45 -1.63 9.08 4.85
CA MET A 45 -1.55 7.74 5.40
C MET A 45 -0.80 6.79 4.45
N THR A 46 -1.14 6.76 3.16
CA THR A 46 -0.46 5.91 2.18
C THR A 46 1.01 6.27 2.00
N ASN A 47 1.37 7.56 2.03
CA ASN A 47 2.76 7.98 1.89
C ASN A 47 3.60 7.55 3.08
N ARG A 48 3.07 7.59 4.31
CA ARG A 48 3.80 7.09 5.49
C ARG A 48 4.10 5.60 5.36
N ILE A 49 3.13 4.82 4.87
CA ILE A 49 3.30 3.40 4.63
C ILE A 49 4.34 3.17 3.55
N SER A 50 4.28 3.88 2.42
CA SER A 50 5.28 3.78 1.35
C SER A 50 6.68 4.10 1.83
N ILE A 51 6.86 5.18 2.60
CA ILE A 51 8.16 5.55 3.18
C ILE A 51 8.66 4.46 4.13
N GLU A 52 7.76 3.88 4.94
CA GLU A 52 8.12 2.79 5.86
C GLU A 52 8.54 1.54 5.08
N LEU A 53 7.79 1.16 4.04
CA LEU A 53 8.11 0.04 3.16
C LEU A 53 9.47 0.24 2.48
N GLU A 54 9.72 1.41 1.90
CA GLU A 54 11.01 1.77 1.30
C GLU A 54 12.17 1.72 2.33
N ARG A 55 11.91 2.07 3.58
CA ARG A 55 12.89 1.98 4.66
C ARG A 55 13.20 0.53 5.05
N THR A 56 12.19 -0.32 5.11
CA THR A 56 12.32 -1.71 5.57
C THR A 56 12.66 -2.70 4.46
N ASP A 57 12.41 -2.34 3.21
CA ASP A 57 12.66 -3.13 2.01
C ASP A 57 13.19 -2.22 0.88
N PRO A 58 14.38 -1.62 1.06
CA PRO A 58 14.94 -0.65 0.09
C PRO A 58 15.20 -1.27 -1.28
N ASP A 59 15.36 -2.59 -1.35
CA ASP A 59 15.67 -3.34 -2.56
C ASP A 59 14.43 -3.92 -3.26
N GLY A 60 13.23 -3.79 -2.66
CA GLY A 60 11.99 -4.35 -3.20
C GLY A 60 12.09 -5.85 -3.37
N ASN A 61 11.88 -6.59 -2.29
CA ASN A 61 11.76 -8.05 -2.29
C ASN A 61 12.86 -8.76 -3.12
N GLN A 62 14.08 -8.66 -2.61
CA GLN A 62 15.04 -9.77 -2.55
C GLN A 62 14.80 -10.62 -1.27
N ASN A 63 13.54 -10.96 -0.98
CA ASN A 63 13.11 -11.55 0.30
C ASN A 63 13.57 -13.02 0.54
N GLY A 64 14.70 -13.42 -0.06
CA GLY A 64 15.50 -14.58 0.34
C GLY A 64 14.89 -15.96 0.14
N THR A 65 13.65 -16.07 -0.37
CA THR A 65 12.97 -17.36 -0.54
C THR A 65 12.92 -17.85 -1.98
N MET A 66 13.16 -16.98 -2.97
CA MET A 66 13.17 -17.38 -4.39
C MET A 66 14.31 -16.71 -5.18
N PRO A 67 15.04 -17.46 -6.02
CA PRO A 67 16.06 -16.90 -6.91
C PRO A 67 15.50 -15.90 -7.92
N PRO A 68 16.31 -14.94 -8.40
CA PRO A 68 15.95 -14.11 -9.56
C PRO A 68 15.51 -15.00 -10.73
N LYS A 69 14.37 -14.68 -11.36
CA LYS A 69 13.79 -15.42 -12.50
C LYS A 69 13.35 -16.87 -12.21
N TRP A 70 13.03 -17.23 -10.96
CA TRP A 70 12.50 -18.55 -10.60
C TRP A 70 11.30 -19.00 -11.48
N TRP A 71 10.49 -18.07 -11.96
CA TRP A 71 9.35 -18.31 -12.85
C TRP A 71 9.73 -18.62 -14.32
N GLN A 72 10.98 -18.37 -14.72
CA GLN A 72 11.49 -18.65 -16.07
C GLN A 72 12.14 -20.04 -16.18
N ASN A 73 12.46 -20.69 -15.06
CA ASN A 73 13.14 -21.99 -15.01
C ASN A 73 12.23 -23.22 -15.17
N ARG A 74 10.97 -23.05 -15.62
CA ARG A 74 10.04 -24.18 -15.82
C ARG A 74 10.34 -25.09 -17.02
N MET A 75 11.37 -24.81 -17.81
CA MET A 75 11.67 -25.57 -19.05
C MET A 75 12.88 -26.53 -18.96
N ALA A 76 13.45 -26.79 -17.78
CA ALA A 76 14.61 -27.69 -17.62
C ALA A 76 14.26 -29.09 -17.06
N HIS A 77 12.99 -29.49 -17.11
CA HIS A 77 12.56 -30.87 -16.82
C HIS A 77 11.83 -31.45 -18.04
N THR A 78 12.61 -31.81 -19.05
CA THR A 78 12.27 -32.85 -20.03
C THR A 78 13.52 -33.69 -20.27
#